data_AF-A0A1G9RFE6-F1
#
_entry.id   AF-A0A1G9RFE6-F1
#
_cell.length_a   1.000
_cell.length_b   1.000
_cell.length_c   1.000
_cell.angle_alpha   90.00
_cell.angle_beta   90.00
_cell.angle_gamma   90.00
#
_symmetry.space_group_name_H-M   'P 1'
#
loop_
_entity.id
_entity.type
_entity.pdbx_description
1 polymer ?
#
loop_
_entity_poly.entity_id
_entity_poly.type
_entity_poly.pdbx_seq_one_letter_code
_entity_poly.pdbx_strand_id
1 'polypeptide(L)'
;MTTTHTTPTAETATDGTDAPHICETCGGAYPTATLLIHHRGVRHPNDLDEAELERYRDAYAEEEATLRRFRIIALGGLVLLYFSFLFMYASFAV
;
A
#
# COMPACT_ATOMS: atom_id res chain seq x y z
N MET A 1 -25.39 5.88 8.28
CA MET A 1 -24.22 5.30 8.97
C MET A 1 -23.03 6.18 8.65
N THR A 2 -22.70 7.12 9.54
CA THR A 2 -21.61 8.07 9.35
C THR A 2 -20.32 7.42 9.82
N THR A 3 -19.41 7.10 8.90
CA THR A 3 -18.08 6.62 9.24
C THR A 3 -17.23 7.80 9.70
N THR A 4 -17.09 7.95 11.01
CA THR A 4 -16.11 8.83 11.64
C THR A 4 -14.72 8.31 11.27
N HIS A 5 -14.06 8.97 10.32
CA HIS A 5 -12.62 8.82 10.15
C HIS A 5 -11.94 9.58 11.28
N THR A 6 -11.59 8.85 12.34
CA THR A 6 -10.60 9.31 13.32
C THR A 6 -9.25 9.30 12.62
N THR A 7 -8.80 10.45 12.16
CA THR A 7 -7.37 10.71 11.93
C THR A 7 -6.67 10.45 13.26
N PRO A 8 -5.77 9.46 13.39
CA PRO A 8 -4.90 9.40 14.54
C PRO A 8 -3.99 10.63 14.46
N THR A 9 -4.31 11.63 15.28
CA THR A 9 -3.42 12.72 15.63
C THR A 9 -2.07 12.10 15.97
N ALA A 10 -1.07 12.38 15.13
CA ALA A 10 0.32 12.03 15.36
C ALA A 10 0.87 12.88 16.52
N GLU A 11 0.40 12.59 17.73
CA GLU A 11 1.00 13.02 18.97
C GLU A 11 1.92 11.90 19.43
N THR A 12 3.12 11.90 18.87
CA THR A 12 4.28 11.37 19.58
C THR A 12 5.38 12.38 19.37
N ALA A 13 5.43 13.35 20.27
CA ALA A 13 6.63 14.12 20.53
C ALA A 13 7.70 13.12 21.01
N THR A 14 8.42 12.54 20.06
CA THR A 14 9.65 11.81 20.32
C THR A 14 10.72 12.84 20.67
N ASP A 15 11.02 12.92 21.95
CA ASP A 15 12.24 13.46 22.51
C ASP A 15 13.44 12.98 21.68
N GLY A 16 14.06 13.92 20.98
CA GLY A 16 14.99 13.69 19.88
C GLY A 16 16.40 13.34 20.32
N THR A 17 16.58 12.26 21.10
CA THR A 17 17.93 11.80 21.48
C THR A 17 18.26 10.38 21.01
N ASP A 18 17.33 9.63 20.43
CA ASP A 18 17.62 8.25 19.99
C ASP A 18 16.82 7.84 18.73
N ALA A 19 16.86 8.67 17.70
CA ALA A 19 16.40 8.28 16.36
C ALA A 19 17.60 7.70 15.58
N PRO A 20 17.73 6.37 15.44
CA PRO A 20 18.97 5.72 14.99
C PRO A 20 19.29 5.92 13.50
N HIS A 21 18.38 6.54 12.73
CA HIS A 21 18.50 6.63 11.28
C HIS A 21 18.34 8.07 10.81
N ILE A 22 19.44 8.70 10.40
CA ILE A 22 19.48 10.07 9.89
C ILE A 22 19.67 10.03 8.37
N CYS A 23 18.88 10.82 7.64
CA CYS A 23 19.07 11.01 6.21
C CYS A 23 20.27 11.95 5.97
N GLU A 24 21.30 11.48 5.28
CA GLU A 24 22.52 12.26 4.99
C GLU A 24 22.25 13.45 4.05
N THR A 25 21.20 13.39 3.23
CA THR A 25 20.88 14.41 2.24
C THR A 25 20.11 15.61 2.82
N CYS A 26 19.23 15.38 3.80
CA CYS A 26 18.39 16.45 4.39
C CYS A 26 18.55 16.62 5.92
N GLY A 27 19.27 15.72 6.57
CA GLY A 27 19.46 15.72 8.04
C GLY A 27 18.24 15.28 8.84
N GLY A 28 17.20 14.74 8.19
CA GLY A 28 15.99 14.27 8.87
C GLY A 28 16.25 13.02 9.70
N ALA A 29 15.84 13.02 10.96
CA ALA A 29 15.94 11.88 11.86
C ALA A 29 14.66 11.03 11.83
N TYR A 30 14.83 9.72 11.67
CA TYR A 30 13.74 8.76 11.53
C TYR A 30 13.88 7.63 12.56
N PRO A 31 12.76 7.15 13.12
CA PRO A 31 12.78 6.11 14.14
C PRO A 31 13.05 4.70 13.58
N THR A 32 12.83 4.47 12.28
CA THR A 32 13.06 3.15 11.65
C THR A 32 13.71 3.28 10.28
N ALA A 33 14.47 2.25 9.88
CA ALA A 33 15.12 2.17 8.57
C ALA A 33 14.11 2.20 7.41
N THR A 34 12.94 1.57 7.56
CA THR A 34 11.86 1.59 6.54
C THR A 34 11.37 3.01 6.27
N LEU A 35 11.20 3.82 7.32
CA LEU A 35 10.79 5.23 7.20
C LEU A 35 11.85 6.06 6.48
N LEU A 36 13.14 5.83 6.76
CA LEU A 36 14.23 6.50 6.06
C LEU A 36 14.30 6.09 4.57
N ILE A 37 14.12 4.81 4.24
CA ILE A 37 14.08 4.33 2.86
C ILE A 37 12.91 4.96 2.11
N HIS A 38 11.72 4.97 2.72
CA HIS A 38 10.54 5.58 2.10
C HIS A 38 10.70 7.09 1.91
N HIS A 39 11.30 7.77 2.89
CA HIS A 39 11.66 9.17 2.77
C HIS A 39 12.63 9.43 1.62
N ARG A 40 13.72 8.64 1.52
CA ARG A 40 14.74 8.77 0.46
C ARG A 40 14.12 8.53 -0.91
N GLY A 41 13.28 7.50 -1.06
CA GLY A 41 12.57 7.20 -2.31
C GLY A 41 11.63 8.32 -2.78
N VAL A 42 10.94 9.00 -1.85
CA VAL A 42 9.98 10.07 -2.20
C VAL A 42 10.64 11.44 -2.38
N ARG A 43 11.66 11.76 -1.57
CA ARG A 43 12.26 13.11 -1.50
C ARG A 43 13.63 13.24 -2.15
N HIS A 44 14.37 12.14 -2.27
CA HIS A 44 15.72 12.09 -2.82
C HIS A 44 15.88 10.97 -3.87
N PRO A 45 15.02 10.94 -4.92
CA PRO A 45 15.06 9.90 -5.95
C PRO A 45 16.37 9.90 -6.77
N ASN A 46 17.11 11.00 -6.77
CA ASN A 46 18.38 11.15 -7.50
C ASN A 46 19.60 10.53 -6.79
N ASP A 47 19.44 10.02 -5.56
CA ASP A 47 20.53 9.48 -4.74
C ASP A 47 20.35 7.97 -4.48
N LEU A 48 19.56 7.31 -5.35
CA LEU A 48 19.32 5.87 -5.38
C LEU A 48 19.99 5.31 -6.64
N ASP A 49 20.82 4.28 -6.45
CA ASP A 49 21.46 3.56 -7.57
C ASP A 49 20.39 2.82 -8.39
N GLU A 50 20.58 2.68 -9.70
CA GLU A 50 19.61 2.05 -10.62
C GLU A 50 19.22 0.63 -10.15
N ALA A 51 20.14 -0.08 -9.50
CA ALA A 51 19.93 -1.41 -8.92
C ALA A 51 19.09 -1.42 -7.62
N GLU A 52 19.03 -0.31 -6.87
CA GLU A 52 18.11 -0.13 -5.74
C GLU A 52 16.72 0.28 -6.21
N LEU A 53 16.65 1.08 -7.28
CA LEU A 53 15.40 1.45 -7.92
C LEU A 53 14.68 0.23 -8.51
N GLU A 54 15.42 -0.67 -9.18
CA GLU A 54 14.86 -1.90 -9.76
C GLU A 54 14.31 -2.84 -8.66
N ARG A 55 15.06 -3.01 -7.56
CA ARG A 55 14.58 -3.81 -6.41
C ARG A 55 13.34 -3.21 -5.73
N TYR A 56 13.25 -1.89 -5.67
CA TYR A 56 12.05 -1.21 -5.16
C TYR A 56 10.85 -1.42 -6.09
N ARG A 57 11.07 -1.37 -7.41
CA ARG A 57 10.03 -1.60 -8.42
C ARG A 57 9.52 -3.04 -8.42
N ASP A 58 10.40 -4.02 -8.25
CA ASP A 58 10.01 -5.43 -8.14
C ASP A 58 9.18 -5.68 -6.88
N ALA A 59 9.61 -5.14 -5.72
CA ALA A 59 8.84 -5.25 -4.48
C ALA A 59 7.46 -4.58 -4.59
N TYR A 60 7.38 -3.39 -5.22
CA TYR A 60 6.11 -2.72 -5.47
C TYR A 60 5.21 -3.47 -6.46
N ALA A 61 5.77 -4.10 -7.48
CA ALA A 61 5.01 -4.90 -8.45
C ALA A 61 4.40 -6.16 -7.80
N GLU A 62 5.11 -6.77 -6.86
CA GLU A 62 4.63 -7.93 -6.09
C GLU A 62 3.48 -7.54 -5.12
N GLU A 63 3.58 -6.36 -4.49
CA GLU A 63 2.51 -5.80 -3.66
C GLU A 63 1.25 -5.44 -4.47
N GLU A 64 1.40 -4.79 -5.63
CA GLU A 64 0.29 -4.45 -6.51
C GLU A 64 -0.46 -5.68 -7.04
N ALA A 65 0.27 -6.76 -7.35
CA ALA A 65 -0.31 -8.01 -7.82
C ALA A 65 -1.28 -8.60 -6.78
N THR A 66 -0.95 -8.46 -5.49
CA THR A 66 -1.75 -8.95 -4.38
C THR A 66 -3.08 -8.19 -4.26
N LEU A 67 -3.05 -6.85 -4.34
CA LEU A 67 -4.27 -6.02 -4.33
C LEU A 67 -5.15 -6.23 -5.58
N ARG A 68 -4.52 -6.37 -6.75
CA ARG A 68 -5.22 -6.61 -8.03
C ARG A 68 -5.92 -7.97 -8.04
N ARG A 69 -5.29 -8.98 -7.44
CA ARG A 69 -5.84 -10.34 -7.32
C ARG A 69 -7.07 -10.39 -6.42
N PHE A 70 -7.07 -9.70 -5.28
CA PHE A 70 -8.27 -9.62 -4.43
C PHE A 70 -9.46 -9.00 -5.16
N ARG A 71 -9.22 -7.92 -5.91
CA ARG A 71 -10.28 -7.24 -6.67
C ARG A 71 -10.86 -8.15 -7.76
N ILE A 72 -10.00 -8.86 -8.50
CA ILE A 72 -10.43 -9.79 -9.56
C ILE A 72 -11.22 -10.96 -8.98
N ILE A 73 -10.79 -11.53 -7.85
CA ILE A 73 -11.51 -12.63 -7.20
C ILE A 73 -12.89 -12.17 -6.72
N ALA A 74 -12.97 -11.01 -6.07
CA ALA A 74 -14.23 -10.45 -5.58
C ALA A 74 -15.20 -10.14 -6.73
N LEU A 75 -14.73 -9.45 -7.78
CA LEU A 75 -15.55 -9.15 -8.96
C LEU A 75 -15.96 -10.41 -9.72
N GLY A 76 -15.03 -11.34 -9.93
CA GLY A 76 -15.30 -12.61 -10.60
C GLY A 76 -16.34 -13.46 -9.86
N GLY A 77 -16.24 -13.54 -8.52
CA GLY A 77 -17.21 -14.22 -7.68
C GLY A 77 -18.61 -13.60 -7.75
N LEU A 78 -18.71 -12.26 -7.70
CA LEU A 78 -19.97 -11.54 -7.82
C LEU A 78 -20.64 -11.75 -9.18
N VAL A 79 -19.84 -11.67 -10.26
CA VAL A 79 -20.32 -11.89 -11.62
C VAL A 79 -20.85 -13.33 -11.79
N LEU A 80 -20.10 -14.34 -11.32
CA LEU A 80 -20.53 -15.74 -11.35
C LEU A 80 -21.82 -15.96 -10.57
N LEU A 81 -21.94 -15.37 -9.38
CA LEU A 81 -23.15 -15.44 -8.57
C LEU A 81 -24.33 -14.84 -9.34
N TYR A 82 -24.18 -13.62 -9.87
CA TYR A 82 -25.22 -12.95 -10.64
C TYR A 82 -25.70 -13.79 -11.83
N PHE A 83 -24.77 -14.29 -12.66
CA PHE A 83 -25.13 -15.13 -13.80
C PHE A 83 -25.78 -16.44 -13.36
N SER A 84 -25.32 -17.06 -12.27
CA SER A 84 -25.92 -18.28 -11.73
C SER A 84 -27.38 -18.04 -11.30
N PHE A 85 -27.64 -16.94 -10.61
CA PHE A 85 -29.00 -16.53 -10.26
C PHE A 85 -29.86 -16.23 -11.49
N LEU A 86 -29.27 -15.59 -12.50
CA LEU A 86 -29.96 -15.26 -13.75
C LEU A 86 -30.33 -16.54 -14.52
N PHE A 87 -29.40 -17.49 -14.64
CA PHE A 87 -29.64 -18.81 -15.23
C PHE A 87 -30.71 -19.57 -14.47
N MET A 88 -30.61 -19.61 -13.13
CA MET A 88 -31.58 -20.28 -12.27
C MET A 88 -32.98 -19.67 -12.46
N TYR A 89 -33.08 -18.35 -12.42
CA TYR A 89 -34.33 -17.63 -12.71
C TYR A 89 -34.87 -17.97 -14.10
N ALA A 90 -34.05 -17.89 -15.15
CA ALA A 90 -34.49 -18.20 -16.50
C ALA A 90 -35.01 -19.64 -16.65
N SER A 91 -34.40 -20.60 -15.95
CA SER A 91 -34.83 -22.01 -15.96
C SER A 91 -36.08 -22.29 -15.13
N PHE A 92 -36.32 -21.55 -14.04
CA PHE A 92 -37.49 -21.73 -13.17
C PHE A 92 -38.67 -20.82 -13.53
N ALA A 93 -38.44 -19.74 -14.27
CA ALA A 93 -39.45 -18.81 -14.75
C ALA A 93 -40.02 -19.19 -16.14
N VAL A 94 -39.41 -20.17 -16.81
CA VAL A 94 -39.97 -20.90 -17.97
C VAL A 94 -40.82 -22.06 -17.48
#